data_AF-A0AA36F7H0-F1
#
_entry.id   AF-A0AA36F7H0-F1
#
_cell.length_a   1.000
_cell.length_b   1.000
_cell.length_c   1.000
_cell.angle_alpha   90.00
_cell.angle_beta   90.00
_cell.angle_gamma   90.00
#
_symmetry.space_group_name_H-M   'P 1'
#
loop_
_entity.id
_entity.type
_entity.pdbx_description
1 polymer ?
#
loop_
_entity_poly.entity_id
_entity_poly.type
_entity_poly.pdbx_seq_one_letter_code
_entity_poly.pdbx_strand_id
1 'polypeptide(L)'
;MTGSAKKKCRQYIDEYLQYGFIQNSTDSKQPFRLMCHQSLSNETMKPSRFYDHMRRQFEKVGKPIKYFEGLKTDFENRNTVKSLFKKQAKINDGGLIASYTISEIITKTGSAHTVAEKIILFALEAVISEVMNQDPSPIIKALLLSNDSIRRRIDEMSGHIEDVLIQRLKTTNFSIQTDESTYISH
;
A
#
# COMPACT_ATOMS: atom_id res chain seq x y z
N MET A 1 -37.96 -7.12 30.30
CA MET A 1 -37.15 -6.41 29.30
C MET A 1 -36.35 -5.33 30.01
N THR A 2 -35.14 -5.63 30.45
CA THR A 2 -34.27 -4.68 31.16
C THR A 2 -33.60 -3.75 30.15
N GLY A 3 -34.04 -2.49 30.11
CA GLY A 3 -33.42 -1.45 29.28
C GLY A 3 -31.97 -1.26 29.68
N SER A 4 -31.04 -1.62 28.79
CA SER A 4 -29.62 -1.35 28.96
C SER A 4 -29.41 0.17 29.00
N ALA A 5 -29.04 0.69 30.17
CA ALA A 5 -28.66 2.08 30.32
C ALA A 5 -27.42 2.34 29.44
N LYS A 6 -27.56 3.15 28.40
CA LYS A 6 -26.44 3.54 27.53
C LYS A 6 -25.34 4.16 28.41
N LYS A 7 -24.20 3.46 28.54
CA LYS A 7 -23.01 4.00 29.21
C LYS A 7 -22.62 5.31 28.52
N LYS A 8 -22.59 6.41 29.27
CA LYS A 8 -22.12 7.71 28.78
C LYS A 8 -20.67 7.56 28.31
N CYS A 9 -20.44 7.76 27.01
CA CYS A 9 -19.12 7.72 26.38
C CYS A 9 -18.64 9.15 26.16
N ARG A 10 -17.46 9.49 26.69
CA ARG A 10 -16.84 10.82 26.53
C ARG A 10 -16.17 10.93 25.18
N GLN A 11 -16.27 12.08 24.53
CA GLN A 11 -15.51 12.35 23.32
C GLN A 11 -14.17 12.97 23.66
N TYR A 12 -13.19 12.78 22.77
CA TYR A 12 -11.92 13.47 22.85
C TYR A 12 -12.12 14.97 22.59
N ILE A 13 -11.37 15.82 23.30
CA ILE A 13 -11.23 17.25 23.01
C ILE A 13 -9.73 17.60 23.00
N ASP A 14 -9.34 18.57 22.17
CA ASP A 14 -7.93 18.91 21.94
C ASP A 14 -7.21 19.42 23.20
N GLU A 15 -7.95 19.99 24.15
CA GLU A 15 -7.42 20.38 25.47
C GLU A 15 -6.78 19.23 26.24
N TYR A 16 -7.12 17.97 25.91
CA TYR A 16 -6.51 16.79 26.54
C TYR A 16 -5.04 16.58 26.15
N LEU A 17 -4.56 17.29 25.13
CA LEU A 17 -3.15 17.33 24.77
C LEU A 17 -2.28 17.86 25.92
N GLN A 18 -2.79 18.78 26.76
CA GLN A 18 -2.06 19.29 27.93
C GLN A 18 -1.72 18.20 28.96
N TYR A 19 -2.44 17.07 28.91
CA TYR A 19 -2.20 15.89 29.74
C TYR A 19 -1.41 14.79 29.00
N GLY A 20 -0.95 15.06 27.78
CA GLY A 20 -0.18 14.11 26.95
C GLY A 20 -1.01 13.04 26.25
N PHE A 21 -2.29 13.31 25.99
CA PHE A 21 -3.20 12.41 25.29
C PHE A 21 -3.62 12.97 23.94
N ILE A 22 -3.83 12.09 22.96
CA ILE A 22 -4.42 12.37 21.65
C ILE A 22 -5.60 11.43 21.38
N GLN A 23 -6.39 11.72 20.35
CA GLN A 23 -7.41 10.79 19.89
C GLN A 23 -6.76 9.53 19.30
N ASN A 24 -7.22 8.35 19.71
CA ASN A 24 -6.72 7.10 19.14
C ASN A 24 -7.21 6.95 17.68
N SER A 25 -6.28 6.65 16.78
CA SER A 25 -6.53 6.49 15.35
C SER A 25 -7.32 5.24 14.99
N THR A 26 -7.38 4.24 15.87
CA THR A 26 -8.12 2.98 15.67
C THR A 26 -9.54 3.06 16.25
N ASP A 27 -9.71 3.74 17.38
CA ASP A 27 -11.01 3.94 18.01
C ASP A 27 -11.07 5.34 18.62
N SER A 28 -11.83 6.23 17.99
CA SER A 28 -11.99 7.63 18.40
C SER A 28 -12.57 7.80 19.81
N LYS A 29 -13.13 6.74 20.41
CA LYS A 29 -13.65 6.72 21.78
C LYS A 29 -12.58 6.43 22.83
N GLN A 30 -11.37 6.09 22.43
CA GLN A 30 -10.26 5.82 23.34
C GLN A 30 -9.24 6.96 23.27
N PRO A 31 -8.76 7.47 24.42
CA PRO A 31 -7.59 8.33 24.42
C PRO A 31 -6.35 7.46 24.19
N PHE A 32 -5.45 7.95 23.35
CA PHE A 32 -4.13 7.40 23.15
C PHE A 32 -3.11 8.26 23.87
N ARG A 33 -2.25 7.62 24.67
CA ARG A 33 -1.21 8.31 25.43
C ARG A 33 0.08 8.38 24.62
N LEU A 34 0.57 9.59 24.36
CA LEU A 34 1.81 9.80 23.61
C LEU A 34 3.05 9.27 24.35
N MET A 35 3.06 9.35 25.68
CA MET A 35 4.26 9.07 26.48
C MET A 35 4.68 7.59 26.54
N CYS A 36 3.70 6.68 26.56
CA CYS A 36 3.93 5.23 26.66
C CYS A 36 3.28 4.45 25.51
N HIS A 37 2.83 5.17 24.47
CA HIS A 37 2.18 4.61 23.29
C HIS A 37 1.03 3.63 23.61
N GLN A 38 0.19 3.98 24.60
CA GLN A 38 -0.86 3.10 25.10
C GLN A 38 -2.25 3.70 24.88
N SER A 39 -3.16 2.91 24.32
CA SER A 39 -4.59 3.21 24.29
C SER A 39 -5.22 2.88 25.63
N LEU A 40 -5.98 3.81 26.19
CA LEU A 40 -6.70 3.61 27.44
C LEU A 40 -8.21 3.52 27.19
N SER A 41 -8.94 3.04 28.20
CA SER A 41 -10.40 2.99 28.12
C SER A 41 -11.01 4.39 28.14
N ASN A 42 -12.21 4.54 27.57
CA ASN A 42 -12.94 5.82 27.60
C ASN A 42 -13.11 6.39 29.02
N GLU A 43 -13.17 5.53 30.04
CA GLU A 43 -13.32 5.95 31.43
C GLU A 43 -12.14 6.78 31.95
N THR A 44 -10.97 6.69 31.32
CA THR A 44 -9.80 7.50 31.68
C THR A 44 -9.90 8.93 31.17
N MET A 45 -10.83 9.24 30.25
CA MET A 45 -11.09 10.61 29.72
C MET A 45 -11.77 11.55 30.72
N LYS A 46 -11.74 11.23 32.02
CA LYS A 46 -12.12 12.18 33.07
C LYS A 46 -10.93 13.09 33.35
N PRO A 47 -11.06 14.43 33.33
CA PRO A 47 -9.94 15.33 33.59
C PRO A 47 -9.18 15.00 34.88
N SER A 48 -9.89 14.67 35.97
CA SER A 48 -9.28 14.21 37.22
C SER A 48 -8.45 12.94 37.06
N ARG A 49 -8.92 11.97 36.26
CA ARG A 49 -8.18 10.73 35.98
C ARG A 49 -6.99 10.95 35.06
N PHE A 50 -7.07 11.85 34.08
CA PHE A 50 -5.91 12.24 33.27
C PHE A 50 -4.83 12.89 34.13
N TYR A 51 -5.22 13.81 35.00
CA TYR A 51 -4.32 14.45 35.95
C TYR A 51 -3.68 13.44 36.91
N ASP A 52 -4.47 12.55 37.51
CA ASP A 52 -3.95 11.48 38.38
C ASP A 52 -2.98 10.56 37.64
N HIS A 53 -3.28 10.22 36.39
CA HIS A 53 -2.44 9.35 35.59
C HIS A 53 -1.12 10.02 35.20
N MET A 54 -1.15 11.32 34.93
CA MET A 54 0.04 12.16 34.71
C MET A 54 0.87 12.26 35.98
N ARG A 55 0.24 12.49 37.14
CA ARG A 55 0.91 12.55 38.46
C ARG A 55 1.65 11.27 38.81
N ARG A 56 1.06 10.11 38.53
CA ARG A 56 1.68 8.79 38.77
C ARG A 56 2.93 8.54 37.91
N GLN A 57 3.14 9.31 36.85
CA GLN A 57 4.26 9.12 35.92
C GLN A 57 5.51 9.94 36.29
N PHE A 58 5.52 10.59 37.47
CA PHE A 58 6.59 11.37 38.16
C PHE A 58 7.52 12.28 37.32
N GLU A 59 8.11 11.83 36.21
CA GLU A 59 9.05 12.55 35.35
C GLU A 59 8.46 13.76 34.59
N LYS A 60 7.13 13.83 34.41
CA LYS A 60 6.54 14.70 33.36
C LYS A 60 5.35 15.55 33.80
N VAL A 61 5.12 15.64 35.11
CA VAL A 61 4.17 16.58 35.68
C VAL A 61 4.68 18.01 35.47
N GLY A 62 3.85 18.91 34.95
CA GLY A 62 4.21 20.33 34.77
C GLY A 62 4.97 20.68 33.48
N LYS A 63 5.05 19.78 32.48
CA LYS A 63 5.58 20.13 31.16
C LYS A 63 4.64 21.12 30.43
N PRO A 64 5.18 22.09 29.65
CA PRO A 64 4.35 23.04 28.91
C PRO A 64 3.63 22.35 27.73
N ILE A 65 2.51 22.91 27.28
CA ILE A 65 1.73 22.34 26.15
C ILE A 65 2.58 22.15 24.89
N LYS A 66 3.52 23.07 24.61
CA LYS A 66 4.49 22.98 23.49
C LYS A 66 5.29 21.68 23.48
N TYR A 67 5.59 21.12 24.66
CA TYR A 67 6.27 19.82 24.76
C TYR A 67 5.40 18.70 24.19
N PHE A 68 4.11 18.70 24.51
CA PHE A 68 3.16 17.70 24.02
C PHE A 68 2.79 17.89 22.55
N GLU A 69 2.78 19.13 22.05
CA GLU A 69 2.66 19.42 20.61
C GLU A 69 3.83 18.83 19.81
N GLY A 70 5.06 18.96 20.32
CA GLY A 70 6.24 18.33 19.73
C GLY A 70 6.11 16.80 19.68
N LEU A 71 5.75 16.18 20.81
CA LEU A 71 5.50 14.72 20.89
C LEU A 71 4.40 14.25 19.95
N LYS A 72 3.31 15.02 19.80
CA LYS A 72 2.23 14.72 18.87
C LYS A 72 2.76 14.73 17.43
N THR A 73 3.51 15.77 17.08
CA THR A 73 4.11 15.94 15.75
C THR A 73 5.07 14.79 15.44
N ASP A 74 5.96 14.43 16.36
CA ASP A 74 6.89 13.31 16.21
C ASP A 74 6.14 11.97 16.04
N PHE A 75 5.08 11.78 16.81
CA PHE A 75 4.25 10.57 16.72
C PHE A 75 3.50 10.47 15.39
N GLU A 76 2.98 11.59 14.87
CA GLU A 76 2.30 11.67 13.58
C GLU A 76 3.27 11.49 12.40
N ASN A 77 4.51 12.01 12.53
CA ASN A 77 5.55 11.93 11.50
C ASN A 77 6.33 10.61 11.51
N ARG A 78 6.15 9.74 12.52
CA ARG A 78 6.90 8.49 12.59
C ARG A 78 6.61 7.59 11.38
N ASN A 79 7.66 7.01 10.80
CA ASN A 79 7.49 5.97 9.80
C ASN A 79 6.90 4.72 10.48
N THR A 80 5.62 4.46 10.25
CA THR A 80 4.98 3.22 10.67
C THR A 80 5.18 2.14 9.62
N VAL A 81 5.11 0.88 10.03
CA VAL A 81 5.12 -0.26 9.10
C VAL A 81 4.06 -0.06 8.00
N LYS A 82 2.86 0.42 8.34
CA LYS A 82 1.81 0.78 7.39
C LYS A 82 2.21 1.89 6.41
N SER A 83 2.90 2.95 6.86
CA SER A 83 3.35 4.01 5.97
C SER A 83 4.50 3.57 5.05
N LEU A 84 5.37 2.66 5.52
CA LEU A 84 6.40 2.03 4.70
C LEU A 84 5.78 1.17 3.59
N PHE A 85 4.80 0.32 3.93
CA PHE A 85 4.07 -0.46 2.94
C PHE A 85 3.30 0.41 1.94
N LYS A 86 2.69 1.53 2.38
CA LYS A 86 2.04 2.48 1.47
C LYS A 86 3.01 3.14 0.50
N LYS A 87 4.20 3.56 0.97
CA LYS A 87 5.24 4.16 0.11
C LYS A 87 5.74 3.14 -0.92
N GLN A 88 6.01 1.90 -0.49
CA GLN A 88 6.43 0.82 -1.39
C GLN A 88 5.36 0.48 -2.42
N ALA A 89 4.08 0.41 -2.01
CA ALA A 89 2.97 0.12 -2.91
C ALA A 89 2.80 1.18 -4.01
N LYS A 90 2.97 2.47 -3.69
CA LYS A 90 2.84 3.56 -4.68
C LYS A 90 3.94 3.53 -5.75
N ILE A 91 5.19 3.25 -5.35
CA ILE A 91 6.31 3.08 -6.30
C ILE A 91 6.09 1.82 -7.15
N ASN A 92 5.54 0.76 -6.55
CA ASN A 92 5.25 -0.49 -7.23
C ASN A 92 4.12 -0.35 -8.27
N ASP A 93 3.16 0.56 -8.08
CA ASP A 93 2.03 0.72 -9.01
C ASP A 93 2.47 1.19 -10.40
N GLY A 94 3.32 2.23 -10.47
CA GLY A 94 3.84 2.72 -11.75
C GLY A 94 4.77 1.73 -12.46
N GLY A 95 5.66 1.09 -11.70
CA GLY A 95 6.56 0.05 -12.23
C GLY A 95 5.80 -1.18 -12.74
N LEU A 96 4.75 -1.59 -12.02
CA LEU A 96 3.87 -2.68 -12.42
C LEU A 96 3.14 -2.37 -13.72
N ILE A 97 2.51 -1.19 -13.84
CA ILE A 97 1.82 -0.77 -15.06
C ILE A 97 2.79 -0.79 -16.26
N ALA A 98 3.97 -0.20 -16.09
CA ALA A 98 4.98 -0.19 -17.16
C ALA A 98 5.46 -1.61 -17.52
N SER A 99 5.58 -2.53 -16.55
CA SER A 99 5.94 -3.93 -16.80
C SER A 99 4.91 -4.65 -17.69
N TYR A 100 3.62 -4.40 -17.47
CA TYR A 100 2.54 -4.93 -18.31
C TYR A 100 2.57 -4.32 -19.71
N THR A 101 2.77 -3.00 -19.82
CA THR A 101 2.89 -2.32 -21.12
C THR A 101 4.06 -2.87 -21.93
N ILE A 102 5.22 -3.07 -21.32
CA ILE A 102 6.39 -3.66 -21.99
C ILE A 102 6.09 -5.09 -22.43
N SER A 103 5.44 -5.89 -21.58
CA SER A 103 5.04 -7.26 -21.91
C SER A 103 4.08 -7.29 -23.11
N GLU A 104 3.09 -6.38 -23.14
CA GLU A 104 2.15 -6.24 -24.24
C GLU A 104 2.86 -5.86 -25.54
N ILE A 105 3.82 -4.93 -25.50
CA ILE A 105 4.63 -4.54 -26.66
C ILE A 105 5.40 -5.75 -27.21
N ILE A 106 6.10 -6.51 -26.34
CA ILE A 106 6.86 -7.71 -26.74
C ILE A 106 5.94 -8.73 -27.42
N THR A 107 4.76 -8.99 -26.86
CA THR A 107 3.79 -9.93 -27.43
C THR A 107 3.27 -9.42 -28.78
N LYS A 108 2.92 -8.15 -28.89
CA LYS A 108 2.42 -7.54 -30.14
C LYS A 108 3.44 -7.55 -31.27
N THR A 109 4.73 -7.44 -30.94
CA THR A 109 5.82 -7.53 -31.93
C THR A 109 6.24 -8.97 -32.24
N GLY A 110 5.59 -9.98 -31.66
CA GLY A 110 5.94 -11.40 -31.85
C GLY A 110 7.35 -11.74 -31.35
N SER A 111 7.88 -10.94 -30.42
CA SER A 111 9.24 -11.08 -29.91
C SER A 111 9.31 -12.07 -28.76
N ALA A 112 10.46 -12.72 -28.58
CA ALA A 112 10.68 -13.59 -27.43
C ALA A 112 10.71 -12.75 -26.14
N HIS A 113 10.13 -13.27 -25.05
CA HIS A 113 10.17 -12.62 -23.74
C HIS A 113 11.61 -12.36 -23.22
N THR A 114 12.60 -13.13 -23.71
CA THR A 114 14.02 -12.93 -23.43
C THR A 114 14.60 -11.59 -23.91
N VAL A 115 13.90 -10.88 -24.79
CA VAL A 115 14.27 -9.53 -25.26
C VAL A 115 14.26 -8.52 -24.12
N ALA A 116 13.43 -8.73 -23.09
CA ALA A 116 13.32 -7.82 -21.96
C ALA A 116 14.65 -7.67 -21.21
N GLU A 117 15.24 -8.77 -20.74
CA GLU A 117 16.54 -8.71 -20.05
C GLU A 117 17.70 -8.43 -21.01
N LYS A 118 17.65 -8.95 -22.24
CA LYS A 118 18.78 -8.86 -23.17
C LYS A 118 18.94 -7.50 -23.84
N ILE A 119 17.87 -6.74 -23.99
CA ILE A 119 17.87 -5.50 -24.78
C ILE A 119 17.24 -4.36 -23.99
N ILE A 120 16.01 -4.56 -23.51
CA ILE A 120 15.24 -3.46 -22.89
C ILE A 120 15.88 -3.02 -21.58
N LEU A 121 16.34 -3.96 -20.75
CA LEU A 121 17.02 -3.67 -19.49
C LEU A 121 18.29 -2.83 -19.72
N PHE A 122 19.18 -3.24 -20.62
CA PHE A 122 20.40 -2.49 -20.93
C PHE A 122 20.10 -1.12 -21.55
N ALA A 123 19.08 -1.02 -22.41
CA ALA A 123 18.67 0.26 -22.98
C ALA A 123 18.17 1.25 -21.90
N LEU A 124 17.40 0.75 -20.94
CA LEU A 124 16.94 1.56 -19.80
C LEU A 124 18.10 1.99 -18.91
N GLU A 125 19.05 1.09 -18.62
CA GLU A 125 20.27 1.42 -17.86
C GLU A 125 21.06 2.55 -18.50
N ALA A 126 21.27 2.48 -19.82
CA ALA A 126 21.99 3.51 -20.57
C ALA A 126 21.27 4.86 -20.53
N VAL A 127 19.94 4.88 -20.76
CA VAL A 127 19.17 6.13 -20.74
C VAL A 127 19.17 6.76 -19.35
N ILE A 128 18.93 5.97 -18.30
CA ILE A 128 18.84 6.51 -16.93
C ILE A 128 20.22 6.99 -16.45
N SER A 129 21.28 6.22 -16.72
CA SER A 129 22.63 6.58 -16.28
C SER A 129 23.20 7.75 -17.06
N GLU A 130 23.15 7.71 -18.40
CA GLU A 130 23.84 8.68 -19.25
C GLU A 130 23.02 9.94 -19.52
N VAL A 131 21.72 9.78 -19.80
CA VAL A 131 20.85 10.93 -20.16
C VAL A 131 20.31 11.60 -18.90
N MET A 132 19.81 10.81 -17.96
CA MET A 132 19.18 11.34 -16.75
C MET A 132 20.18 11.59 -15.61
N ASN A 133 21.40 11.06 -15.70
CA ASN A 133 22.42 11.13 -14.64
C ASN A 133 21.89 10.65 -13.27
N GLN A 134 21.13 9.55 -13.28
CA GLN A 134 20.52 8.93 -12.11
C GLN A 134 20.97 7.47 -11.94
N ASP A 135 20.86 6.94 -10.71
CA ASP A 135 21.04 5.50 -10.47
C ASP A 135 19.86 4.72 -11.09
N PRO A 136 20.09 3.80 -12.04
CA PRO A 136 19.05 2.99 -12.66
C PRO A 136 18.46 1.93 -11.73
N SER A 137 19.19 1.51 -10.70
CA SER A 137 18.82 0.42 -9.79
C SER A 137 17.40 0.51 -9.20
N PRO A 138 16.96 1.65 -8.62
CA PRO A 138 15.60 1.77 -8.06
C PRO A 138 14.49 1.64 -9.12
N ILE A 139 14.71 2.14 -10.33
CA ILE A 139 13.71 2.13 -11.41
C ILE A 139 13.59 0.73 -11.99
N ILE A 140 14.72 0.07 -12.26
CA ILE A 140 14.74 -1.31 -12.80
C ILE A 140 14.11 -2.29 -11.83
N LYS A 141 14.40 -2.15 -10.53
CA LYS A 141 13.76 -2.99 -9.49
C LYS A 141 12.24 -2.79 -9.43
N ALA A 142 11.75 -1.58 -9.70
CA ALA A 142 10.32 -1.32 -9.73
C ALA A 142 9.62 -1.92 -10.97
N LEU A 143 10.30 -1.96 -12.12
CA LEU A 143 9.74 -2.49 -13.38
C LEU A 143 9.68 -4.02 -13.42
N LEU A 144 10.44 -4.73 -12.58
CA LEU A 144 10.48 -6.20 -12.54
C LEU A 144 10.63 -6.85 -13.93
N LEU A 145 11.58 -6.39 -14.77
CA LEU A 145 11.72 -6.84 -16.17
C LEU A 145 12.40 -8.21 -16.37
N SER A 146 12.41 -9.06 -15.34
CA SER A 146 12.99 -10.39 -15.50
C SER A 146 12.22 -11.20 -16.53
N ASN A 147 12.89 -12.14 -17.20
CA ASN A 147 12.27 -13.01 -18.21
C ASN A 147 11.06 -13.76 -17.62
N ASP A 148 11.19 -14.22 -16.37
CA ASP A 148 10.11 -14.89 -15.63
C ASP A 148 8.95 -13.94 -15.33
N SER A 149 9.23 -12.70 -14.92
CA SER A 149 8.20 -11.69 -14.69
C SER A 149 7.43 -11.38 -15.96
N ILE A 150 8.12 -11.09 -17.07
CA ILE A 150 7.49 -10.76 -18.35
C ILE A 150 6.65 -11.94 -18.84
N ARG A 151 7.18 -13.16 -18.77
CA ARG A 151 6.41 -14.37 -19.10
C ARG A 151 5.12 -14.45 -18.27
N ARG A 152 5.20 -14.27 -16.95
CA ARG A 152 4.01 -14.30 -16.09
C ARG A 152 2.99 -13.23 -16.46
N ARG A 153 3.43 -12.01 -16.80
CA ARG A 153 2.53 -10.95 -17.26
C ARG A 153 1.84 -11.30 -18.57
N ILE A 154 2.55 -11.92 -19.50
CA ILE A 154 1.98 -12.42 -20.76
C ILE A 154 0.93 -13.50 -20.46
N ASP A 155 1.26 -14.47 -19.61
CA ASP A 155 0.34 -15.55 -19.21
C ASP A 155 -0.92 -14.99 -18.51
N GLU A 156 -0.76 -14.02 -17.59
CA GLU A 156 -1.87 -13.34 -16.89
C GLU A 156 -2.76 -12.55 -17.86
N MET A 157 -2.17 -11.80 -18.79
CA MET A 157 -2.92 -11.09 -19.83
C MET A 157 -3.66 -12.06 -20.75
N SER A 158 -3.02 -13.17 -21.14
CA SER A 158 -3.62 -14.22 -21.95
C SER A 158 -4.83 -14.84 -21.24
N GLY A 159 -4.69 -15.21 -19.96
CA GLY A 159 -5.78 -15.75 -19.16
C GLY A 159 -6.94 -14.75 -19.01
N HIS A 160 -6.64 -13.47 -18.81
CA HIS A 160 -7.69 -12.45 -18.75
C HIS A 160 -8.46 -12.31 -20.08
N ILE A 161 -7.76 -12.32 -21.21
CA ILE A 161 -8.38 -12.28 -22.54
C ILE A 161 -9.27 -13.51 -22.76
N GLU A 162 -8.78 -14.70 -22.37
CA GLU A 162 -9.55 -15.95 -22.43
C GLU A 162 -10.83 -15.86 -21.60
N ASP A 163 -10.74 -15.41 -20.35
CA ASP A 163 -11.89 -15.22 -19.46
C ASP A 163 -12.92 -14.27 -20.07
N VAL A 164 -12.47 -13.11 -20.56
CA VAL A 164 -13.33 -12.12 -21.23
C VAL A 164 -14.01 -12.72 -22.45
N LEU A 165 -13.28 -13.49 -23.26
CA LEU A 165 -13.83 -14.16 -24.43
C LEU A 165 -14.88 -15.20 -24.03
N ILE A 166 -14.61 -16.03 -23.03
CA ILE A 166 -15.56 -17.03 -22.50
C ILE A 166 -16.84 -16.35 -22.03
N GLN A 167 -16.74 -15.26 -21.26
CA GLN A 167 -17.94 -14.54 -20.79
C GLN A 167 -18.75 -13.96 -21.95
N ARG A 168 -18.08 -13.44 -22.98
CA ARG A 168 -18.75 -12.94 -24.18
C ARG A 168 -19.48 -14.07 -24.90
N LEU A 169 -18.79 -15.18 -25.17
CA LEU A 169 -19.33 -16.34 -25.88
C LEU A 169 -20.56 -16.94 -25.19
N LYS A 170 -20.61 -16.94 -23.86
CA LYS A 170 -21.79 -17.40 -23.09
C LYS A 170 -23.07 -16.61 -23.39
N THR A 171 -22.97 -15.38 -23.88
CA THR A 171 -24.10 -14.48 -24.10
C THR A 171 -24.39 -14.21 -25.58
N THR A 172 -23.55 -14.72 -26.47
CA THR A 172 -23.65 -14.48 -27.91
C THR A 172 -23.94 -15.78 -28.63
N ASN A 173 -24.83 -15.76 -29.62
CA ASN A 173 -24.94 -16.86 -30.56
C ASN A 173 -23.75 -16.83 -31.52
N PHE A 174 -23.07 -17.95 -31.69
CA PHE A 174 -21.95 -18.11 -32.62
C PHE A 174 -21.97 -19.50 -33.25
N SER A 175 -21.30 -19.64 -34.38
CA SER A 175 -21.07 -20.93 -35.05
C SER A 175 -19.57 -21.15 -35.20
N ILE A 176 -19.08 -22.35 -34.88
CA ILE A 176 -17.68 -22.74 -35.10
C ILE A 176 -17.63 -23.62 -36.36
N GLN A 177 -16.75 -23.27 -37.29
CA GLN A 177 -16.37 -24.16 -38.38
C GLN A 177 -15.08 -24.90 -37.99
N THR A 178 -15.10 -26.23 -38.07
CA THR A 178 -13.93 -27.08 -37.83
C THR A 178 -13.40 -27.58 -39.17
N ASP A 179 -12.15 -27.23 -39.50
CA ASP A 179 -11.44 -27.78 -40.65
C ASP A 179 -10.45 -28.84 -40.18
N GLU A 180 -10.53 -30.05 -40.74
CA GLU A 180 -9.60 -31.15 -40.45
C GLU A 180 -8.46 -31.15 -41.48
N SER A 181 -7.36 -30.47 -41.15
CA SER A 181 -6.13 -30.54 -41.94
C SER A 181 -5.26 -31.72 -41.50
N THR A 182 -4.88 -32.61 -42.42
CA THR A 182 -3.91 -33.68 -42.15
C THR A 182 -2.49 -33.15 -42.29
N TYR A 183 -1.72 -33.14 -41.21
CA TYR A 183 -0.29 -32.77 -41.23
C TYR A 183 0.56 -33.99 -41.60
N ILE A 184 1.18 -33.97 -42.79
CA ILE A 184 2.14 -34.99 -43.22
C ILE A 184 3.55 -34.41 -43.02
N SER A 185 4.28 -34.92 -42.03
CA SER A 185 5.71 -34.59 -41.85
C SER A 185 6.57 -35.47 -42.77
N HIS A 186 7.45 -34.85 -43.56
CA HIS A 186 8.49 -35.51 -44.34
C HIS A 186 9.75 -35.76 -43.52
#